data_AF-A0A4V1IPF2-F1
#
_entry.id   AF-A0A4V1IPF2-F1
#
_cell.length_a   1.000
_cell.length_b   1.000
_cell.length_c   1.000
_cell.angle_alpha   90.00
_cell.angle_beta   90.00
_cell.angle_gamma   90.00
#
_symmetry.space_group_name_H-M   'P 1'
#
loop_
_entity.id
_entity.type
_entity.pdbx_description
1 polymer ?
#
loop_
_entity_poly.entity_id
_entity_poly.type
_entity_poly.pdbx_seq_one_letter_code
_entity_poly.pdbx_strand_id
1 'polypeptide(L)'
;LPPIRVTLGSAEDTIMFRVSDQGGRIPRATLDSTWSHSHPSKSRFLNFSLMPRLAAKVDGSKIVPPTLHLGLGLPMSRIYAGYWGGELRLQSMVG
;
A
#
# COMPACT_ATOMS: atom_id res chain seq x y z
N LEU A 1 6.40 -20.00 -6.86
CA LEU A 1 5.43 -19.21 -6.07
C LEU A 1 4.06 -19.42 -6.69
N PRO A 2 2.97 -19.55 -5.89
CA PRO A 2 1.63 -19.58 -6.43
C PRO A 2 1.32 -18.29 -7.23
N PRO A 3 0.51 -18.36 -8.30
CA PRO A 3 0.23 -17.20 -9.14
C PRO A 3 -0.66 -16.18 -8.43
N ILE A 4 -0.41 -14.90 -8.71
CA ILE A 4 -1.33 -13.81 -8.36
C ILE A 4 -2.47 -13.82 -9.39
N ARG A 5 -3.71 -13.89 -8.91
CA ARG A 5 -4.91 -13.86 -9.75
C ARG A 5 -5.51 -12.47 -9.73
N VAL A 6 -5.67 -11.88 -10.91
CA VAL A 6 -6.41 -10.62 -11.09
C VAL A 6 -7.75 -10.95 -11.75
N THR A 7 -8.84 -10.58 -11.09
CA THR A 7 -10.21 -10.69 -11.64
C THR A 7 -10.71 -9.29 -11.96
N LEU A 8 -11.23 -9.11 -13.17
CA LEU A 8 -11.89 -7.88 -13.60
C LEU A 8 -13.40 -8.11 -13.57
N GLY A 9 -14.14 -7.20 -12.95
CA GLY A 9 -15.59 -7.16 -12.98
C GLY A 9 -16.06 -5.79 -13.45
N SER A 10 -17.16 -5.76 -14.21
CA SER A 10 -17.84 -4.53 -14.60
C SER A 10 -19.33 -4.70 -14.35
N ALA A 11 -19.93 -3.68 -13.76
CA ALA A 11 -21.36 -3.44 -13.66
C ALA A 11 -21.67 -2.08 -14.31
N GLU A 12 -22.93 -1.65 -14.32
CA GLU A 12 -23.34 -0.39 -14.94
C GLU A 12 -22.58 0.82 -14.36
N ASP A 13 -22.50 0.90 -13.03
CA ASP A 13 -21.87 2.04 -12.32
C ASP A 13 -20.55 1.69 -11.62
N THR A 14 -20.00 0.50 -11.85
CA THR A 14 -18.85 0.02 -11.06
C THR A 14 -17.90 -0.85 -11.86
N ILE A 15 -16.61 -0.53 -11.80
CA ILE A 15 -15.52 -1.39 -12.27
C ILE A 15 -14.77 -1.90 -11.04
N MET A 16 -14.52 -3.21 -10.99
CA MET A 16 -13.87 -3.87 -9.88
C MET A 16 -12.61 -4.60 -10.34
N PHE A 17 -11.50 -4.34 -9.65
CA PHE A 17 -10.25 -5.08 -9.78
C PHE A 17 -10.05 -5.87 -8.49
N ARG A 18 -10.07 -7.19 -8.58
CA ARG A 18 -9.75 -8.07 -7.44
C ARG A 18 -8.40 -8.73 -7.66
N VAL A 19 -7.42 -8.35 -6.85
CA VAL A 19 -6.09 -8.97 -6.80
C VAL A 19 -6.08 -10.00 -5.66
N SER A 20 -5.69 -11.23 -5.94
CA SER A 20 -5.63 -12.32 -4.96
C SER A 20 -4.30 -13.05 -5.05
N ASP A 21 -3.67 -13.26 -3.90
CA ASP A 21 -2.40 -13.98 -3.78
C ASP A 21 -2.52 -15.16 -2.78
N GLN A 22 -1.46 -15.98 -2.71
CA GLN A 22 -1.31 -17.05 -1.72
C GLN A 22 -0.01 -16.87 -0.92
N GLY A 23 0.39 -15.62 -0.67
CA GLY A 23 1.60 -15.26 0.08
C GLY A 23 1.49 -15.49 1.59
N GLY A 24 0.36 -16.04 2.06
CA GLY A 24 0.07 -16.28 3.47
C GLY A 24 -1.04 -15.37 3.97
N ARG A 25 -1.05 -15.14 5.29
CA ARG A 25 -2.10 -14.35 5.97
C ARG A 25 -1.54 -13.07 6.55
N ILE A 26 -2.37 -12.03 6.54
CA ILE A 26 -2.22 -10.89 7.46
C ILE A 26 -2.96 -11.27 8.75
N PRO A 27 -2.29 -11.34 9.91
CA PRO A 27 -2.94 -11.59 11.20
C PRO A 27 -4.05 -10.56 11.45
N ARG A 28 -5.22 -11.01 11.93
CA ARG A 28 -6.36 -10.12 12.21
C ARG A 28 -5.99 -8.96 13.12
N ALA A 29 -5.17 -9.21 14.15
CA ALA A 29 -4.65 -8.19 15.06
C ALA A 29 -3.89 -7.05 14.36
N THR A 30 -3.30 -7.32 13.19
CA THR A 30 -2.53 -6.34 12.43
C THR A 30 -3.29 -5.77 11.23
N LEU A 31 -4.46 -6.31 10.89
CA LEU A 31 -5.18 -5.95 9.65
C LEU A 31 -5.54 -4.47 9.63
N ASP A 32 -6.10 -3.94 10.71
CA ASP A 32 -6.47 -2.51 10.79
C ASP A 32 -5.24 -1.60 10.68
N SER A 33 -4.15 -2.01 11.32
CA SER A 33 -2.89 -1.25 11.29
C SER A 33 -2.19 -1.24 9.93
N THR A 34 -2.61 -2.08 8.96
CA THR A 34 -2.07 -2.03 7.58
C THR A 34 -2.46 -0.73 6.85
N TRP A 35 -3.54 -0.09 7.29
CA TRP A 35 -3.99 1.20 6.77
C TRP A 35 -3.29 2.41 7.43
N SER A 36 -2.41 2.19 8.40
CA SER A 36 -1.70 3.30 9.06
C SER A 36 -0.60 3.86 8.15
N HIS A 37 -0.48 5.19 8.10
CA HIS A 37 0.60 5.88 7.36
C HIS A 37 1.98 5.66 8.00
N SER A 38 2.02 5.32 9.29
CA SER A 38 3.24 5.13 10.07
C SER A 38 3.09 3.86 10.91
N HIS A 39 3.45 2.72 10.31
CA HIS A 39 3.35 1.46 11.03
C HIS A 39 4.52 1.33 12.04
N PRO A 40 4.28 1.03 13.33
CA PRO A 40 5.30 1.05 14.39
C PRO A 40 6.50 0.13 14.13
N SER A 41 6.26 -1.04 13.53
CA SER A 41 7.33 -1.99 13.17
C SER A 41 8.28 -1.46 12.09
N LYS A 42 7.87 -0.41 11.35
CA LYS A 42 8.66 0.25 10.32
C LYS A 42 9.29 1.57 10.77
N SER A 43 9.04 2.02 12.01
CA SER A 43 9.72 3.19 12.61
C SER A 43 11.25 3.07 12.57
N ARG A 44 11.79 1.84 12.64
CA ARG A 44 13.22 1.54 12.46
C ARG A 44 13.77 1.88 11.08
N PHE A 45 12.93 1.91 10.04
CA PHE A 45 13.31 2.31 8.67
C PHE A 45 13.06 3.80 8.41
N LEU A 46 12.32 4.47 9.29
CA LEU A 46 12.00 5.89 9.23
C LEU A 46 13.00 6.72 10.03
N ASN A 47 14.30 6.42 9.92
CA ASN A 47 15.32 7.40 10.33
C ASN A 47 15.28 8.55 9.33
N PHE A 48 14.30 9.45 9.49
CA PHE A 48 14.18 10.69 8.72
C PHE A 48 15.40 11.61 8.90
N SER A 49 16.22 11.37 9.93
CA SER A 49 17.52 11.97 10.16
C SER A 49 18.60 11.48 9.18
N LEU A 50 18.50 10.24 8.68
CA LEU A 50 19.38 9.65 7.66
C LEU A 50 18.80 9.76 6.25
N MET A 51 17.53 10.09 6.11
CA MET A 51 16.93 10.41 4.82
C MET A 51 17.47 11.76 4.36
N PRO A 52 18.02 11.88 3.14
CA PRO A 52 18.26 13.18 2.54
C PRO A 52 16.96 13.98 2.67
N ARG A 53 17.00 15.17 3.27
CA ARG A 53 15.84 16.05 3.41
C ARG A 53 15.27 16.34 2.01
N LEU A 54 14.31 15.53 1.57
CA LEU A 54 13.60 15.64 0.28
C LEU A 54 12.26 16.38 0.45
N ALA A 55 12.12 17.16 1.51
CA ALA A 55 11.09 18.18 1.56
C ALA A 55 11.59 19.39 0.75
N ALA A 56 11.09 19.53 -0.48
CA ALA A 56 11.16 20.75 -1.27
C ALA A 56 12.53 21.19 -1.83
N LYS A 57 13.25 20.30 -2.53
CA LYS A 57 14.14 20.74 -3.62
C LYS A 57 13.91 19.91 -4.87
N VAL A 58 13.19 20.50 -5.82
CA VAL A 58 13.05 20.01 -7.21
C VAL A 58 14.37 20.32 -7.94
N ASP A 59 15.47 19.71 -7.49
CA ASP A 59 16.72 19.69 -8.25
C ASP A 59 16.86 18.25 -8.76
N GLY A 60 16.48 18.05 -10.03
CA GLY A 60 16.04 16.79 -10.64
C GLY A 60 17.05 15.65 -10.80
N SER A 61 17.78 15.27 -9.76
CA SER A 61 18.72 14.14 -9.85
C SER A 61 19.13 13.55 -8.49
N LYS A 62 18.18 13.21 -7.61
CA LYS A 62 18.48 12.32 -6.47
C LYS A 62 17.45 11.20 -6.37
N ILE A 63 17.87 10.06 -6.87
CA ILE A 63 17.14 8.79 -6.96
C ILE A 63 16.70 8.41 -5.55
N VAL A 64 15.39 8.43 -5.31
CA VAL A 64 14.79 7.73 -4.17
C VAL A 64 15.25 6.27 -4.26
N PRO A 65 15.88 5.69 -3.22
CA PRO A 65 16.28 4.29 -3.27
C PRO A 65 15.06 3.45 -3.65
N PRO A 66 15.11 2.63 -4.71
CA PRO A 66 13.95 1.85 -5.18
C PRO A 66 13.42 0.88 -4.12
N THR A 67 14.15 0.69 -3.03
CA THR A 67 13.85 -0.20 -1.90
C THR A 67 13.35 0.52 -0.64
N LEU A 68 13.06 1.83 -0.70
CA LEU A 68 12.54 2.57 0.46
C LEU A 68 11.06 2.26 0.69
N HIS A 69 10.78 1.33 1.61
CA HIS A 69 9.42 0.88 1.95
C HIS A 69 8.85 1.64 3.16
N LEU A 70 8.41 2.90 2.96
CA LEU A 70 7.81 3.73 4.01
C LEU A 70 6.48 3.17 4.56
N GLY A 71 5.89 2.17 3.88
CA GLY A 71 4.59 1.61 4.26
C GLY A 71 3.39 2.47 3.83
N LEU A 72 3.62 3.50 3.02
CA LEU A 72 2.58 4.42 2.56
C LEU A 72 1.71 3.86 1.42
N GLY A 73 2.11 2.76 0.77
CA GLY A 73 1.43 2.27 -0.44
C GLY A 73 -0.06 2.02 -0.23
N LEU A 74 -0.42 1.13 0.70
CA LEU A 74 -1.81 0.76 0.96
C LEU A 74 -2.71 1.94 1.39
N PRO A 75 -2.31 2.80 2.37
CA PRO A 75 -3.12 3.97 2.71
C PRO A 75 -3.22 4.98 1.57
N MET A 76 -2.16 5.21 0.79
CA MET A 76 -2.21 6.11 -0.37
C MET A 76 -3.13 5.57 -1.46
N SER A 77 -3.05 4.28 -1.78
CA SER A 77 -3.96 3.65 -2.77
C SER A 77 -5.43 3.77 -2.37
N ARG A 78 -5.75 3.71 -1.06
CA ARG A 78 -7.12 3.93 -0.56
C ARG A 78 -7.57 5.38 -0.77
N ILE A 79 -6.71 6.36 -0.54
CA ILE A 79 -7.01 7.79 -0.81
C ILE A 79 -7.27 7.99 -2.30
N TYR A 80 -6.43 7.42 -3.18
CA TYR A 80 -6.62 7.53 -4.63
C TYR A 80 -7.95 6.90 -5.10
N ALA A 81 -8.30 5.73 -4.58
CA ALA A 81 -9.58 5.10 -4.89
C ALA A 81 -10.76 5.97 -4.41
N GLY A 82 -10.68 6.51 -3.19
CA GLY A 82 -11.72 7.35 -2.61
C GLY A 82 -11.88 8.72 -3.27
N TYR A 83 -10.81 9.30 -3.81
CA TYR A 83 -10.85 10.62 -4.48
C TYR A 83 -11.85 10.66 -5.64
N TRP A 84 -11.99 9.54 -6.36
CA TRP A 84 -12.94 9.40 -7.47
C TRP A 84 -14.27 8.73 -7.07
N GLY A 85 -14.57 8.66 -5.77
CA GLY A 85 -15.80 8.04 -5.25
C GLY A 85 -15.77 6.50 -5.21
N GLY A 86 -14.60 5.89 -5.40
CA GLY A 86 -14.41 4.44 -5.28
C GLY A 86 -14.01 4.00 -3.87
N GLU A 87 -13.63 2.73 -3.74
CA GLU A 87 -13.16 2.15 -2.49
C GLU A 87 -12.06 1.11 -2.75
N LEU A 88 -11.10 0.99 -1.82
CA LEU A 88 -10.13 -0.09 -1.79
C LEU A 88 -10.32 -0.91 -0.51
N ARG A 89 -10.65 -2.20 -0.67
CA ARG A 89 -10.85 -3.16 0.42
C ARG A 89 -9.71 -4.19 0.44
N LEU A 90 -9.29 -4.56 1.64
CA LEU A 90 -8.32 -5.63 1.87
C LEU A 90 -8.99 -6.74 2.67
N GLN A 91 -8.97 -7.97 2.15
CA GLN A 91 -9.51 -9.14 2.83
C GLN A 91 -8.43 -10.21 2.96
N SER A 92 -8.07 -10.52 4.19
CA SER A 92 -7.17 -11.64 4.52
C SER A 92 -8.03 -12.88 4.80
N MET A 93 -7.79 -13.97 4.07
CA MET A 93 -8.47 -15.24 4.31
C MET A 93 -7.66 -16.10 5.28
N VAL A 94 -8.35 -16.74 6.22
CA VAL A 94 -7.76 -17.86 6.97
C VAL A 94 -7.73 -19.06 6.03
N GLY A 95 -6.56 -19.69 5.90
CA GLY A 95 -6.44 -20.99 5.23
C GLY A 95 -7.10 -22.09 6.03
#